data_AF-A0A356ESL1-F1
#
_entry.id   AF-A0A356ESL1-F1
#
_cell.length_a   1.000
_cell.length_b   1.000
_cell.length_c   1.000
_cell.angle_alpha   90.00
_cell.angle_beta   90.00
_cell.angle_gamma   90.00
#
_symmetry.space_group_name_H-M   'P 1'
#
loop_
_entity.id
_entity.type
_entity.pdbx_description
1 polymer ?
#
loop_
_entity_poly.entity_id
_entity_poly.type
_entity_poly.pdbx_seq_one_letter_code
_entity_poly.pdbx_strand_id
1 'polypeptide(L)'
;MLAGSSVPMLQMAETIALYHHERWDGNGYPTGLVRDAIPESARIVSIVDVFDALTHDRVYRPALSQEEALEIMQQGAGTQFDPLLLTAFFSQSSEISRVALENPDEAASAGFVGKCPTETQSYGAPDMMELAR
;
A
#
# COMPACT_ATOMS: atom_id res chain seq x y z
N MET A 1 5.33 -12.23 23.13
CA MET A 1 4.09 -11.43 22.93
C MET A 1 4.50 -9.97 22.90
N LEU A 2 3.92 -9.15 22.00
CA LEU A 2 4.24 -7.72 21.89
C LEU A 2 3.62 -6.88 23.02
N ALA A 3 2.49 -7.34 23.56
CA ALA A 3 1.69 -6.60 24.54
C ALA A 3 2.39 -6.36 25.88
N GLY A 4 2.15 -5.18 26.45
CA GLY A 4 2.59 -4.81 27.81
C GLY A 4 4.08 -4.44 27.93
N SER A 5 4.74 -4.22 26.80
CA SER A 5 6.14 -3.78 26.77
C SER A 5 6.29 -2.31 27.18
N SER A 6 7.38 -2.00 27.87
CA SER A 6 7.82 -0.61 28.15
C SER A 6 8.80 -0.08 27.10
N VAL A 7 9.20 -0.90 26.14
CA VAL A 7 10.13 -0.50 25.07
C VAL A 7 9.34 0.22 23.97
N PRO A 8 9.64 1.49 23.64
CA PRO A 8 8.85 2.28 22.70
C PRO A 8 8.68 1.63 21.32
N MET A 9 9.74 1.01 20.80
CA MET A 9 9.70 0.30 19.51
C MET A 9 8.69 -0.85 19.51
N LEU A 10 8.58 -1.59 20.62
CA LEU A 10 7.63 -2.71 20.74
C LEU A 10 6.19 -2.22 20.92
N GLN A 11 5.98 -1.07 21.58
CA GLN A 11 4.67 -0.45 21.68
C GLN A 11 4.16 0.03 20.31
N MET A 12 5.05 0.60 19.49
CA MET A 12 4.70 0.96 18.10
C MET A 12 4.40 -0.29 17.27
N ALA A 13 5.20 -1.35 17.39
CA ALA A 13 4.93 -2.62 16.70
C ALA A 13 3.59 -3.24 17.11
N GLU A 14 3.25 -3.21 18.41
CA GLU A 14 1.92 -3.61 18.91
C GLU A 14 0.81 -2.78 18.26
N THR A 15 0.98 -1.46 18.23
CA THR A 15 0.02 -0.52 17.62
C THR A 15 -0.20 -0.84 16.15
N ILE A 16 0.87 -1.04 15.38
CA ILE A 16 0.80 -1.42 13.97
C ILE A 16 0.06 -2.74 13.81
N ALA A 17 0.47 -3.78 14.56
CA ALA A 17 -0.13 -5.10 14.48
C ALA A 17 -1.64 -5.08 14.77
N LEU A 18 -2.08 -4.25 15.73
CA LEU A 18 -3.48 -4.12 16.08
C LEU A 18 -4.32 -3.34 15.05
N TYR A 19 -3.75 -2.32 14.42
CA TYR A 19 -4.56 -1.31 13.71
C TYR A 19 -4.26 -1.11 12.22
N HIS A 20 -3.28 -1.79 11.61
CA HIS A 20 -2.95 -1.57 10.18
C HIS A 20 -4.07 -2.02 9.20
N HIS A 21 -5.05 -2.79 9.67
CA HIS A 21 -6.26 -3.16 8.91
C HIS A 21 -7.47 -2.24 9.17
N GLU A 22 -7.31 -1.22 10.01
CA GLU A 22 -8.30 -0.14 10.10
C GLU A 22 -8.33 0.66 8.80
N ARG A 23 -9.50 1.18 8.44
CA ARG A 23 -9.72 1.95 7.21
C ARG A 23 -10.09 3.37 7.57
N TRP A 24 -9.64 4.33 6.77
CA TRP A 24 -9.89 5.75 7.01
C TRP A 24 -11.37 6.12 7.20
N ASP A 25 -12.28 5.42 6.52
CA ASP A 25 -13.73 5.57 6.60
C ASP A 25 -14.42 4.88 7.80
N GLY A 26 -13.69 4.08 8.57
CA GLY A 26 -14.24 3.31 9.70
C GLY A 26 -14.76 1.92 9.34
N ASN A 27 -14.70 1.49 8.09
CA ASN A 27 -15.14 0.15 7.66
C ASN A 27 -14.05 -0.93 7.86
N GLY A 28 -12.96 -0.58 8.55
CA GLY A 28 -11.87 -1.49 8.89
C GLY A 28 -12.14 -2.29 10.15
N TYR A 29 -11.14 -3.05 10.57
CA TYR A 29 -11.18 -3.91 11.75
C TYR A 29 -9.85 -3.86 12.49
N PRO A 30 -9.79 -4.23 13.79
CA PRO A 30 -10.84 -4.86 14.61
C PRO A 30 -11.77 -3.91 15.36
N THR A 31 -11.45 -2.63 15.46
CA THR A 31 -12.14 -1.66 16.32
C THR A 31 -13.02 -0.66 15.57
N GLY A 32 -12.84 -0.49 14.26
CA GLY A 32 -13.60 0.46 13.45
C GLY A 32 -13.19 1.90 13.73
N LEU A 33 -11.89 2.13 13.91
CA LEU A 33 -11.34 3.47 14.12
C LEU A 33 -11.47 4.29 12.84
N VAL A 34 -11.71 5.59 13.00
CA VAL A 34 -12.01 6.50 11.89
C VAL A 34 -11.00 7.63 11.86
N ARG A 35 -10.48 7.94 10.67
CA ARG A 35 -9.59 9.08 10.43
C ARG A 35 -8.40 9.09 11.41
N ASP A 36 -8.20 10.20 12.11
CA ASP A 36 -7.08 10.44 13.02
C ASP A 36 -7.15 9.63 14.32
N ALA A 37 -8.25 8.93 14.58
CA ALA A 37 -8.29 7.94 15.66
C ALA A 37 -7.41 6.72 15.34
N ILE A 38 -7.10 6.47 14.05
CA ILE A 38 -6.16 5.46 13.62
C ILE A 38 -4.74 5.98 13.85
N PRO A 39 -3.90 5.27 14.62
CA PRO A 39 -2.51 5.68 14.82
C PRO A 39 -1.78 5.89 13.49
N GLU A 40 -1.01 6.97 13.38
CA GLU A 40 -0.31 7.35 12.14
C GLU A 40 0.58 6.21 11.61
N SER A 41 1.32 5.53 12.50
CA SER A 41 2.15 4.38 12.12
C SER A 41 1.35 3.24 11.48
N ALA A 42 0.12 3.02 11.93
CA ALA A 42 -0.77 2.00 11.35
C ALA A 42 -1.32 2.46 9.99
N ARG A 43 -1.65 3.76 9.82
CA ARG A 43 -2.07 4.33 8.53
C ARG A 43 -0.96 4.22 7.48
N ILE A 44 0.29 4.52 7.85
CA ILE A 44 1.46 4.36 6.99
C ILE A 44 1.63 2.89 6.58
N VAL A 45 1.58 1.96 7.56
CA VAL A 45 1.74 0.53 7.28
C VAL A 45 0.62 -0.01 6.39
N SER A 46 -0.62 0.44 6.58
CA SER A 46 -1.76 0.04 5.73
C SER A 46 -1.54 0.37 4.25
N ILE A 47 -0.95 1.54 3.96
CA ILE A 47 -0.64 1.95 2.58
C ILE A 47 0.42 1.03 1.97
N VAL A 48 1.53 0.81 2.68
CA VAL A 48 2.63 -0.01 2.15
C VAL A 48 2.27 -1.50 2.06
N ASP A 49 1.48 -2.02 3.00
CA ASP A 49 0.99 -3.41 2.99
C ASP A 49 0.11 -3.69 1.77
N VAL A 50 -0.79 -2.76 1.43
CA VAL A 50 -1.63 -2.90 0.23
C VAL A 50 -0.82 -2.75 -1.05
N PHE A 51 0.10 -1.78 -1.12
CA PHE A 51 0.97 -1.63 -2.29
C PHE A 51 1.76 -2.92 -2.54
N ASP A 52 2.44 -3.42 -1.52
CA ASP A 52 3.24 -4.65 -1.59
C ASP A 52 2.39 -5.86 -2.00
N ALA A 53 1.19 -5.98 -1.43
CA ALA A 53 0.24 -7.03 -1.80
C ALA A 53 -0.22 -6.94 -3.25
N LEU A 54 -0.30 -5.74 -3.83
CA LEU A 54 -0.72 -5.52 -5.21
C LEU A 54 0.42 -5.75 -6.21
N THR A 55 1.67 -5.45 -5.85
CA THR A 55 2.84 -5.54 -6.74
C THR A 55 3.60 -6.85 -6.65
N HIS A 56 3.22 -7.77 -5.74
CA HIS A 56 3.83 -9.10 -5.64
C HIS A 56 2.90 -10.23 -6.08
N ASP A 57 3.52 -11.31 -6.56
CA ASP A 57 2.80 -12.52 -6.96
C ASP A 57 2.16 -13.19 -5.76
N ARG A 58 0.93 -13.65 -5.95
CA ARG A 58 0.23 -14.49 -4.99
C ARG A 58 -0.22 -15.77 -5.69
N VAL A 59 -0.39 -16.84 -4.90
CA VAL A 59 -0.80 -18.17 -5.39
C VAL A 59 -2.01 -18.13 -6.33
N TYR A 60 -2.90 -17.15 -6.14
CA TYR A 60 -4.16 -17.00 -6.88
C TYR A 60 -4.20 -15.77 -7.80
N ARG A 61 -3.16 -14.92 -7.84
CA ARG A 61 -3.18 -13.67 -8.59
C ARG A 61 -1.75 -13.22 -8.92
N PRO A 62 -1.42 -12.96 -10.20
CA PRO A 62 -0.12 -12.38 -10.55
C PRO A 62 0.02 -10.96 -9.96
N ALA A 63 1.26 -10.52 -9.81
CA ALA A 63 1.61 -9.14 -9.54
C ALA A 63 0.97 -8.20 -10.57
N LEU A 64 0.47 -7.07 -10.10
CA LEU A 64 0.09 -5.96 -10.98
C LEU A 64 1.32 -5.12 -11.29
N SER A 65 1.24 -4.37 -12.39
CA SER A 65 2.19 -3.28 -12.62
C SER A 65 2.06 -2.23 -11.50
N GLN A 66 3.13 -1.45 -11.33
CA GLN A 66 3.12 -0.39 -10.35
C GLN A 66 2.06 0.65 -10.66
N GLU A 67 1.89 0.99 -11.94
CA GLU A 67 0.89 1.92 -12.42
C GLU A 67 -0.53 1.46 -12.04
N GLU A 68 -0.88 0.21 -12.34
CA GLU A 68 -2.18 -0.37 -11.97
C GLU A 68 -2.38 -0.37 -10.44
N ALA A 69 -1.35 -0.69 -9.67
CA ALA A 69 -1.43 -0.67 -8.21
C ALA A 69 -1.70 0.75 -7.68
N LEU A 70 -0.99 1.76 -8.20
CA LEU A 70 -1.17 3.16 -7.81
C LEU A 70 -2.57 3.66 -8.20
N GLU A 71 -3.09 3.29 -9.37
CA GLU A 71 -4.46 3.63 -9.79
C GLU A 71 -5.51 3.04 -8.84
N ILE A 72 -5.38 1.77 -8.48
CA ILE A 72 -6.28 1.11 -7.50
C ILE A 72 -6.20 1.82 -6.15
N MET A 73 -5.00 2.14 -5.67
CA MET A 73 -4.82 2.82 -4.39
C MET A 73 -5.42 4.23 -4.41
N GLN A 74 -5.29 4.96 -5.52
CA GLN A 74 -5.88 6.29 -5.69
C GLN A 74 -7.41 6.27 -5.57
N GLN A 75 -8.08 5.21 -6.04
CA GLN A 75 -9.53 5.03 -5.87
C GLN A 75 -9.93 4.84 -4.40
N GLY A 76 -9.00 4.36 -3.55
CA GLY A 76 -9.19 4.20 -2.11
C GLY A 76 -8.92 5.46 -1.27
N ALA A 77 -8.54 6.58 -1.89
CA ALA A 77 -8.23 7.81 -1.17
C ALA A 77 -9.46 8.34 -0.41
N GLY A 78 -9.30 8.61 0.89
CA GLY A 78 -10.37 9.12 1.74
C GLY A 78 -11.41 8.07 2.14
N THR A 79 -11.25 6.81 1.73
CA THR A 79 -12.06 5.68 2.19
C THR A 79 -11.20 4.64 2.87
N GLN A 80 -10.35 3.95 2.12
CA GLN A 80 -9.40 3.00 2.69
C GLN A 80 -8.20 3.72 3.31
N PHE A 81 -7.68 4.74 2.61
CA PHE A 81 -6.43 5.38 2.95
C PHE A 81 -6.63 6.83 3.38
N ASP A 82 -5.75 7.27 4.27
CA ASP A 82 -5.56 8.69 4.55
C ASP A 82 -5.08 9.41 3.28
N PRO A 83 -5.82 10.40 2.75
CA PRO A 83 -5.45 11.14 1.54
C PRO A 83 -4.08 11.84 1.64
N LEU A 84 -3.71 12.33 2.82
CA LEU A 84 -2.46 13.07 3.01
C LEU A 84 -1.26 12.13 2.94
N LEU A 85 -1.34 10.99 3.63
CA LEU A 85 -0.29 9.98 3.61
C LEU A 85 -0.19 9.29 2.26
N LEU A 86 -1.32 9.05 1.57
CA LEU A 86 -1.31 8.48 0.23
C LEU A 86 -0.64 9.44 -0.78
N THR A 87 -0.91 10.74 -0.66
CA THR A 87 -0.24 11.76 -1.49
C THR A 87 1.26 11.77 -1.24
N ALA A 88 1.69 11.69 0.03
CA ALA A 88 3.10 11.58 0.38
C ALA A 88 3.74 10.31 -0.21
N PHE A 89 3.04 9.17 -0.17
CA PHE A 89 3.48 7.92 -0.78
C PHE A 89 3.68 8.06 -2.30
N PHE A 90 2.72 8.67 -3.02
CA PHE A 90 2.85 8.89 -4.47
C PHE A 90 4.01 9.81 -4.84
N SER A 91 4.28 10.83 -4.01
CA SER A 91 5.44 11.72 -4.23
C SER A 91 6.79 10.96 -4.18
N GLN A 92 6.82 9.79 -3.54
CA GLN A 92 8.01 8.95 -3.38
C GLN A 92 7.98 7.68 -4.25
N SER A 93 7.01 7.58 -5.17
CA SER A 93 6.77 6.38 -5.97
C SER A 93 8.01 5.87 -6.71
N SER A 94 8.86 6.76 -7.23
CA SER A 94 10.11 6.39 -7.91
C SER A 94 11.13 5.72 -6.99
N GLU A 95 11.27 6.19 -5.75
CA GLU A 95 12.16 5.58 -4.76
C GLU A 95 11.62 4.23 -4.30
N ILE A 96 10.30 4.10 -4.17
CA ILE A 96 9.65 2.83 -3.86
C ILE A 96 9.89 1.81 -4.98
N SER A 97 9.78 2.23 -6.25
CA SER A 97 10.13 1.38 -7.40
C SER A 97 11.57 0.88 -7.32
N ARG A 98 12.50 1.80 -7.00
CA ARG A 98 13.92 1.48 -6.89
C ARG A 98 14.17 0.41 -5.82
N VAL A 99 13.58 0.58 -4.64
CA VAL A 99 13.72 -0.39 -3.54
C VAL A 99 13.14 -1.75 -3.93
N ALA A 100 11.98 -1.81 -4.59
CA ALA A 100 11.38 -3.06 -5.05
C ALA A 100 12.28 -3.80 -6.06
N LEU A 101 12.90 -3.07 -7.00
CA LEU A 101 13.84 -3.65 -7.97
C LEU A 101 15.15 -4.15 -7.32
N GLU A 102 15.60 -3.50 -6.25
CA GLU A 102 16.78 -3.90 -5.49
C GLU A 102 16.54 -5.12 -4.58
N ASN A 103 15.29 -5.41 -4.24
CA ASN A 103 14.90 -6.48 -3.33
C ASN A 103 13.86 -7.41 -3.98
N PRO A 104 14.23 -8.13 -5.06
CA PRO A 104 13.30 -9.02 -5.73
C PRO A 104 12.93 -10.22 -4.86
N ASP A 105 11.71 -10.73 -5.02
CA ASP A 105 11.27 -11.98 -4.40
C ASP A 105 12.19 -13.14 -4.80
N GLU A 106 12.59 -13.95 -3.82
CA GLU A 106 13.39 -15.16 -4.09
C GLU A 106 12.66 -16.11 -5.05
N ALA A 107 11.33 -16.17 -5.01
CA ALA A 107 10.52 -16.98 -5.92
C ALA A 107 10.57 -16.50 -7.39
N ALA A 108 10.75 -15.20 -7.62
CA ALA A 108 10.90 -14.65 -8.98
C ALA A 108 12.25 -15.02 -9.60
N SER A 109 13.29 -15.29 -8.78
CA SER A 109 14.59 -15.79 -9.24
C SER A 109 14.56 -17.25 -9.69
N ALA A 110 13.51 -18.00 -9.31
CA ALA A 110 13.32 -19.41 -9.61
C ALA A 110 12.35 -19.66 -10.79
N GLY A 111 12.53 -18.96 -11.91
CA GLY A 111 12.15 -19.43 -13.25
C GLY A 111 10.71 -19.93 -13.48
N PHE A 112 9.69 -19.37 -12.82
CA PHE A 112 8.30 -19.60 -13.24
C PHE A 112 7.93 -18.65 -14.38
N VAL A 113 8.16 -19.09 -15.62
CA VAL A 113 7.76 -18.36 -16.84
C VAL A 113 6.25 -18.51 -17.06
N GLY A 114 5.47 -17.70 -16.36
CA GLY A 114 4.11 -17.32 -16.75
C GLY A 114 4.18 -15.98 -17.48
N LYS A 115 4.34 -15.99 -18.81
CA LYS A 115 4.39 -14.76 -19.61
C LYS A 115 3.09 -13.96 -19.41
N CYS A 116 3.20 -12.79 -18.79
CA CYS A 116 2.15 -11.77 -18.88
C CYS A 116 2.18 -11.17 -20.30
N PRO A 117 1.11 -11.28 -21.11
CA PRO A 117 1.10 -10.70 -22.44
C PRO A 117 1.06 -9.17 -22.32
N THR A 118 2.15 -8.53 -22.72
CA THR A 118 2.21 -7.08 -22.91
C THR A 118 1.36 -6.68 -24.12
N GLU A 119 0.08 -6.38 -23.91
CA GLU A 119 -0.67 -5.53 -24.84
C GLU A 119 -0.75 -4.13 -24.26
N THR A 120 0.14 -3.27 -24.74
CA THR A 120 0.13 -1.83 -24.51
C THR A 120 -1.17 -1.24 -25.06
N GLN A 121 -2.18 -1.01 -24.21
CA GLN A 121 -3.22 -0.03 -24.49
C GLN A 121 -2.83 1.28 -23.83
N SER A 122 -2.52 2.29 -24.65
CA SER A 122 -2.24 3.63 -24.19
C SER A 122 -3.52 4.27 -23.62
N TYR A 123 -3.65 4.26 -22.30
CA TYR A 123 -4.61 5.15 -21.63
C TYR A 123 -3.88 6.44 -21.30
N GLY A 124 -4.28 7.52 -21.96
CA GLY A 124 -3.72 8.85 -21.76
C GLY A 124 -3.98 9.33 -20.33
N ALA A 125 -2.93 9.79 -19.66
CA ALA A 125 -3.03 10.42 -18.35
C ALA A 125 -3.95 11.66 -18.43
N PRO A 126 -4.97 11.78 -17.56
CA PRO A 126 -5.65 13.06 -17.40
C PRO A 126 -4.71 14.05 -16.70
N ASP A 127 -4.79 15.30 -17.15
CA ASP A 127 -3.95 16.43 -16.72
C ASP A 127 -4.05 16.67 -15.20
N MET A 128 -2.92 16.61 -14.51
CA MET A 128 -2.75 16.81 -13.06
C MET A 128 -3.10 18.24 -12.57
N MET A 129 -3.60 19.12 -13.44
CA MET A 129 -3.94 20.52 -13.13
C MET A 129 -5.43 20.78 -12.86
N GLU A 130 -6.35 19.83 -13.06
CA GLU A 130 -7.80 20.12 -12.99
C GLU A 130 -8.50 19.76 -11.66
N LEU A 131 -7.78 19.28 -10.64
CA LEU A 131 -8.40 18.85 -9.37
C LEU A 131 -8.01 19.71 -8.15
N ALA A 132 -7.77 21.00 -8.38
CA ALA A 132 -7.63 22.02 -7.33
C ALA A 132 -8.80 23.02 -7.31
N ARG A 133 -10.05 22.53 -7.35
CA ARG A 133 -11.27 23.31 -7.12
C ARG A 133 -12.29 22.55 -6.29
#